data_AF-A0A8J5GUS9-F1
#
_entry.id   AF-A0A8J5GUS9-F1
#
_cell.length_a   1.000
_cell.length_b   1.000
_cell.length_c   1.000
_cell.angle_alpha   90.00
_cell.angle_beta   90.00
_cell.angle_gamma   90.00
#
_symmetry.space_group_name_H-M   'P 1'
#
loop_
_entity.id
_entity.type
_entity.pdbx_description
1 polymer ?
#
loop_
_entity_poly.entity_id
_entity_poly.type
_entity_poly.pdbx_seq_one_letter_code
_entity_poly.pdbx_strand_id
1 'polypeptide(L)'
;MIDDKLESTSSAVSKLLFETLRIAYESQTITSAGKSQLDLYLEEPKLEFAYYQDLDILEHWKNQKHRYQTLALMSCDVLAIPITTVALE
;
A
#
# COMPACT_ATOMS: atom_id res chain seq x y z
N MET A 1 -31.94 -3.19 -32.12
CA MET A 1 -32.41 -3.82 -30.86
C MET A 1 -31.32 -4.65 -30.15
N ILE A 2 -30.09 -4.69 -30.67
CA ILE A 2 -28.95 -5.36 -30.02
C ILE A 2 -28.00 -4.33 -29.39
N ASP A 3 -27.91 -3.12 -29.95
CA ASP A 3 -27.01 -2.04 -29.50
C ASP A 3 -27.41 -1.44 -28.13
N ASP A 4 -28.71 -1.28 -27.87
CA ASP A 4 -29.24 -0.75 -26.60
C ASP A 4 -28.94 -1.66 -25.40
N LYS A 5 -28.86 -2.98 -25.64
CA LYS A 5 -28.63 -3.97 -24.58
C LYS A 5 -27.16 -4.03 -24.17
N LEU A 6 -26.23 -3.71 -25.08
CA LEU A 6 -24.79 -3.68 -24.82
C LEU A 6 -24.39 -2.49 -23.92
N GLU A 7 -24.93 -1.30 -24.21
CA GLU A 7 -24.75 -0.09 -23.38
C GLU A 7 -25.38 -0.23 -21.99
N SER A 8 -26.58 -0.83 -21.93
CA SER A 8 -27.27 -1.12 -20.65
C SER A 8 -26.50 -2.12 -19.78
N THR A 9 -25.89 -3.14 -20.40
CA THR A 9 -25.02 -4.09 -19.68
C THR A 9 -23.71 -3.46 -19.21
N SER A 10 -23.10 -2.58 -20.02
CA SER A 10 -21.87 -1.87 -19.65
C SER A 10 -22.08 -0.99 -18.40
N SER A 11 -23.17 -0.22 -18.37
CA SER A 11 -23.53 0.60 -17.20
C SER A 11 -23.78 -0.24 -15.93
N ALA A 12 -24.43 -1.40 -16.06
CA ALA A 12 -24.70 -2.28 -14.94
C ALA A 12 -23.40 -2.90 -14.38
N VAL A 13 -22.47 -3.31 -15.25
CA VAL A 13 -21.17 -3.87 -14.84
C VAL A 13 -20.32 -2.83 -14.12
N SER A 14 -20.23 -1.59 -14.63
CA SER A 14 -19.47 -0.52 -13.96
C SER A 14 -20.04 -0.17 -12.58
N LYS A 15 -21.38 -0.11 -12.45
CA LYS A 15 -22.04 0.13 -11.16
C LYS A 15 -21.74 -0.99 -10.16
N LEU A 16 -21.81 -2.25 -10.61
CA LEU A 16 -21.48 -3.40 -9.79
C LEU A 16 -20.01 -3.41 -9.36
N LEU A 17 -19.09 -3.07 -10.27
CA LEU A 17 -17.67 -2.97 -9.98
C LEU A 17 -17.40 -1.87 -8.94
N PHE A 18 -18.00 -0.69 -9.11
CA PHE A 18 -17.87 0.41 -8.16
C PHE A 18 -18.41 0.03 -6.78
N GLU A 19 -19.60 -0.56 -6.70
CA GLU A 19 -20.18 -1.04 -5.44
C GLU A 19 -19.33 -2.10 -4.77
N THR A 20 -18.77 -3.03 -5.55
CA THR A 20 -17.85 -4.07 -5.03
C THR A 20 -16.59 -3.43 -4.46
N LEU A 21 -15.98 -2.48 -5.16
CA LEU A 21 -14.80 -1.74 -4.69
C LEU A 21 -15.11 -0.92 -3.44
N ARG A 22 -16.28 -0.27 -3.39
CA ARG A 22 -16.76 0.49 -2.23
C ARG A 22 -16.90 -0.40 -1.00
N ILE A 23 -17.58 -1.54 -1.13
CA ILE A 23 -17.76 -2.52 -0.04
C ILE A 23 -16.40 -3.06 0.44
N ALA A 24 -15.52 -3.43 -0.50
CA ALA A 24 -14.18 -3.91 -0.15
C ALA A 24 -13.39 -2.85 0.62
N TYR A 25 -13.42 -1.60 0.17
CA TYR A 25 -12.75 -0.49 0.85
C TYR A 25 -13.32 -0.24 2.26
N GLU A 26 -14.64 -0.17 2.42
CA GLU A 26 -15.29 -0.01 3.73
C GLU A 26 -15.00 -1.17 4.67
N SER A 27 -14.98 -2.40 4.17
CA SER A 27 -14.60 -3.56 4.98
C SER A 27 -13.15 -3.46 5.47
N GLN A 28 -12.24 -3.00 4.60
CA GLN A 28 -10.83 -2.80 4.95
C GLN A 28 -10.68 -1.73 6.04
N THR A 29 -11.38 -0.59 5.93
CA THR A 29 -11.31 0.48 6.95
C THR A 29 -11.86 0.05 8.31
N ILE A 30 -12.88 -0.82 8.33
CA ILE A 30 -13.41 -1.40 9.58
C ILE A 30 -12.40 -2.38 10.18
N THR A 31 -11.76 -3.23 9.36
CA THR A 31 -10.75 -4.19 9.86
C THR A 31 -9.45 -3.54 10.30
N SER A 32 -9.13 -2.35 9.77
CA SER A 32 -7.97 -1.56 10.19
C SER A 32 -8.27 -0.60 11.35
N ALA A 33 -9.53 -0.50 11.78
CA ALA A 33 -9.92 0.38 12.88
C ALA A 33 -9.17 0.00 14.17
N GLY A 34 -8.35 0.92 14.67
CA GLY A 34 -7.56 0.73 15.89
C GLY A 34 -6.17 0.11 15.67
N LYS A 35 -5.80 -0.28 14.45
CA LYS A 35 -4.44 -0.73 14.13
C LYS A 35 -3.49 0.45 13.97
N SER A 36 -2.27 0.32 14.47
CA SER A 36 -1.22 1.33 14.24
C SER A 36 -0.70 1.25 12.79
N GLN A 37 0.04 2.28 12.35
CA GLN A 37 0.72 2.25 11.06
C GLN A 37 1.67 1.05 10.92
N LEU A 38 2.30 0.65 12.02
CA LEU A 38 3.20 -0.50 12.05
C LEU A 38 2.43 -1.81 11.87
N ASP A 39 1.31 -1.98 12.58
CA ASP A 39 0.47 -3.19 12.45
C ASP A 39 -0.02 -3.35 11.01
N LEU A 40 -0.46 -2.25 10.39
CA LEU A 40 -0.90 -2.25 8.99
C LEU A 40 0.23 -2.62 8.02
N TYR A 41 1.45 -2.13 8.24
CA TYR A 41 2.59 -2.48 7.40
C TYR A 41 2.99 -3.96 7.55
N LEU A 42 2.93 -4.50 8.77
CA LEU A 42 3.26 -5.90 9.04
C LEU A 42 2.24 -6.88 8.41
N GLU A 43 1.02 -6.43 8.13
CA GLU A 43 -0.01 -7.20 7.44
C GLU A 43 0.09 -7.12 5.91
N GLU A 44 0.90 -6.21 5.36
CA GLU A 44 1.08 -6.12 3.91
C GLU A 44 1.82 -7.36 3.35
N PRO A 45 1.51 -7.76 2.10
CA PRO A 45 2.28 -8.79 1.43
C PRO A 45 3.76 -8.43 1.40
N LYS A 46 4.63 -9.41 1.65
CA LYS A 46 6.08 -9.21 1.61
C LYS A 46 6.51 -8.80 0.20
N LEU A 47 7.41 -7.82 0.14
CA LEU A 47 8.10 -7.45 -1.08
C LEU A 47 8.91 -8.67 -1.57
N GLU A 48 8.56 -9.20 -2.74
CA GLU A 48 9.34 -10.28 -3.35
C GLU A 48 10.62 -9.70 -3.95
N PHE A 49 11.78 -10.09 -3.39
CA PHE A 49 13.10 -9.58 -3.80
C PHE A 49 13.38 -9.62 -5.30
N ALA A 50 12.76 -10.56 -6.03
CA ALA A 50 12.87 -10.65 -7.49
C ALA A 50 12.43 -9.38 -8.23
N TYR A 51 11.50 -8.60 -7.68
CA TYR A 51 10.99 -7.36 -8.29
C TYR A 51 11.67 -6.08 -7.77
N TYR A 52 12.55 -6.19 -6.77
CA TYR A 52 13.07 -5.06 -6.00
C TYR A 52 14.60 -5.06 -5.91
N GLN A 53 15.28 -5.64 -6.90
CA GLN A 53 16.74 -5.76 -6.93
C GLN A 53 17.45 -4.39 -6.87
N ASP A 54 16.86 -3.36 -7.50
CA ASP A 54 17.38 -1.99 -7.54
C ASP A 54 16.57 -1.03 -6.64
N LEU A 55 15.91 -1.56 -5.59
CA LEU A 55 15.09 -0.74 -4.71
C LEU A 55 15.95 0.24 -3.90
N ASP A 56 15.80 1.54 -4.17
CA ASP A 56 16.21 2.57 -3.22
C ASP A 56 15.24 2.53 -2.03
N ILE A 57 15.69 1.89 -0.96
CA ILE A 57 14.88 1.72 0.25
C ILE A 57 14.56 3.05 0.94
N LEU A 58 15.42 4.07 0.82
CA LEU A 58 15.17 5.39 1.41
C LEU A 58 14.14 6.17 0.59
N GLU A 59 14.22 6.11 -0.74
CA GLU A 59 13.21 6.69 -1.62
C GLU A 59 11.85 6.00 -1.44
N HIS A 60 11.85 4.67 -1.31
CA HIS A 60 10.65 3.89 -1.03
C HIS A 60 9.92 4.40 0.23
N TRP A 61 10.61 4.51 1.36
CA TRP A 61 10.00 5.01 2.59
C TRP A 61 9.59 6.49 2.50
N LYS A 62 10.34 7.33 1.77
CA LYS A 62 9.92 8.73 1.51
C LYS A 62 8.58 8.80 0.77
N ASN A 63 8.38 7.93 -0.21
CA ASN A 63 7.13 7.87 -0.99
C ASN A 63 5.95 7.29 -0.19
N GLN A 64 6.22 6.47 0.83
CA GLN A 64 5.19 5.89 1.70
C GLN A 64 4.67 6.83 2.80
N LYS A 65 5.23 8.04 2.97
CA LYS A 65 4.79 9.00 4.01
C LYS A 65 3.30 9.34 3.96
N HIS A 66 2.66 9.24 2.80
CA HIS A 66 1.23 9.48 2.65
C HIS A 66 0.36 8.41 3.34
N ARG A 67 0.84 7.15 3.43
CA ARG A 67 0.15 6.02 4.08
C ARG A 67 0.61 5.84 5.52
N TYR A 68 1.91 5.95 5.74
CA TYR A 68 2.55 5.57 6.99
C TYR A 68 3.44 6.71 7.52
N GLN A 69 2.86 7.89 7.77
CA GLN A 69 3.61 9.11 8.07
C GLN A 69 4.69 8.95 9.16
N THR A 70 4.33 8.45 10.34
CA THR A 70 5.26 8.30 11.47
C THR A 70 6.23 7.14 11.23
N LEU A 71 5.71 6.01 10.76
CA LEU A 71 6.54 4.83 10.47
C LEU A 71 7.58 5.13 9.38
N ALA A 72 7.20 5.83 8.31
CA ALA A 72 8.11 6.20 7.23
C ALA A 72 9.24 7.13 7.70
N LEU A 73 8.94 8.05 8.63
CA LEU A 73 9.96 8.89 9.25
C LEU A 73 10.93 8.04 10.08
N MET A 74 10.40 7.20 10.98
CA MET A 74 11.23 6.32 11.81
C MET A 74 12.09 5.36 10.97
N SER A 75 11.52 4.76 9.93
CA SER A 75 12.24 3.90 9.00
C SER A 75 13.38 4.65 8.30
N CYS A 76 13.14 5.88 7.84
CA CYS A 76 14.19 6.70 7.24
C CYS A 76 15.31 7.00 8.24
N ASP A 77 14.97 7.39 9.48
CA ASP A 77 15.95 7.72 10.51
C ASP A 77 16.85 6.52 10.84
N VAL A 78 16.27 5.31 10.92
CA VAL A 78 17.02 4.06 11.19
C VAL A 78 17.87 3.65 9.99
N LEU A 79 17.31 3.67 8.78
CA LEU A 79 17.99 3.19 7.56
C LEU A 79 19.07 4.14 7.04
N ALA A 80 19.00 5.43 7.40
CA ALA A 80 20.02 6.40 7.03
C ALA A 80 21.33 6.25 7.82
N ILE A 81 21.35 5.43 8.87
CA ILE A 81 22.56 5.15 9.66
C ILE A 81 23.53 4.32 8.80
N PRO A 82 24.71 4.84 8.44
CA PRO A 82 25.68 4.07 7.66
C PRO A 82 26.18 2.87 8.45
N ILE A 83 26.21 1.69 7.83
CA ILE A 83 26.70 0.44 8.45
C ILE A 83 28.18 0.56 8.86
N THR A 84 28.94 1.46 8.23
CA THR A 84 30.38 1.65 8.45
C THR A 84 30.76 2.32 9.78
N THR A 85 29.80 2.81 10.57
CA THR A 85 30.10 3.65 11.75
C THR A 85 30.26 2.87 13.06
N VAL A 86 29.92 1.58 13.11
CA VAL A 86 29.87 0.81 14.38
C VAL A 86 30.79 -0.43 14.39
N ALA A 87 31.52 -0.70 13.31
CA ALA A 87 32.56 -1.73 13.27
C ALA A 87 33.90 -1.14 12.84
N LEU A 88 34.37 -0.13 13.58
CA LEU A 88 35.81 0.13 13.69
C LEU A 88 36.19 -0.27 15.12
N GLU A 89 36.56 -1.54 15.28
CA GLU A 89 37.16 -2.10 16.49
C GLU A 89 38.65 -1.74 16.59
#